data_AF-A0AAC9IA89-F1
#
_entry.id   AF-A0AAC9IA89-F1
#
_cell.length_a   1.000
_cell.length_b   1.000
_cell.length_c   1.000
_cell.angle_alpha   90.00
_cell.angle_beta   90.00
_cell.angle_gamma   90.00
#
_symmetry.space_group_name_H-M   'P 1'
#
loop_
_entity.id
_entity.type
_entity.pdbx_description
1 polymer ?
#
loop_
_entity_poly.entity_id
_entity_poly.type
_entity_poly.pdbx_seq_one_letter_code
_entity_poly.pdbx_strand_id
1 'polypeptide(L)'
;MRRTALSLLAAGLVAGMLAGCSIRVDEGQDAVISTPVPAATTAAPAAPARTAPPAAPTSTAPTAGVDSTSNLRTRDEAIALADSTIACTPGLVIPDDGRVVRVEGACDDVTVSGFAAVVILDDVSTLTVTGDGLVVYAKALTDLSVSGDVNTVVWRGSAPRVDDTGVATTVLRDER
;
A
#
# COMPACT_ATOMS: atom_id res chain seq x y z
N MET A 1 40.13 15.14 24.23
CA MET A 1 40.04 15.98 25.46
C MET A 1 39.88 17.44 25.05
N ARG A 2 38.92 18.16 25.68
CA ARG A 2 38.73 19.64 25.74
C ARG A 2 38.28 20.33 24.44
N ARG A 3 37.28 21.24 24.39
CA ARG A 3 36.60 22.16 25.34
C ARG A 3 35.18 22.48 24.80
N THR A 4 34.08 22.26 25.53
CA THR A 4 33.29 23.23 26.36
C THR A 4 32.94 24.58 25.71
N ALA A 5 31.63 24.83 25.50
CA ALA A 5 30.83 26.01 25.92
C ALA A 5 29.41 25.89 25.28
N LEU A 6 28.35 25.51 26.00
CA LEU A 6 27.43 26.37 26.79
C LEU A 6 27.02 27.67 26.10
N SER A 7 25.74 27.73 25.67
CA SER A 7 24.84 28.90 25.51
C SER A 7 23.60 28.38 24.77
N LEU A 8 22.35 28.78 25.01
CA LEU A 8 21.66 29.63 25.96
C LEU A 8 20.16 29.35 25.75
N LEU A 9 19.36 29.60 26.78
CA LEU A 9 17.91 29.43 26.81
C LEU A 9 17.18 30.06 25.61
N ALA A 10 16.12 29.39 25.15
CA ALA A 10 14.93 30.07 24.63
C ALA A 10 13.68 29.26 25.03
N ALA A 11 12.95 29.81 26.00
CA ALA A 11 11.60 29.41 26.33
C ALA A 11 10.66 29.80 25.18
N GLY A 12 9.78 28.88 24.79
CA GLY A 12 8.75 29.11 23.77
C GLY A 12 7.57 28.20 24.02
N LEU A 13 6.74 28.60 24.99
CA LEU A 13 5.48 27.94 25.33
C LEU A 13 4.42 28.46 24.35
N VAL A 14 4.03 27.65 23.37
CA VAL A 14 2.88 27.95 22.49
C VAL A 14 1.88 26.81 22.61
N ALA A 15 0.87 27.05 23.45
CA ALA A 15 -0.33 26.23 23.53
C ALA A 15 -1.24 26.60 22.36
N GLY A 16 -1.31 25.73 21.36
CA GLY A 16 -2.29 25.82 20.27
C GLY A 16 -3.58 25.12 20.68
N MET A 17 -4.66 25.88 20.82
CA MET A 17 -6.02 25.38 21.04
C MET A 17 -6.49 24.61 19.80
N LEU A 18 -6.74 23.30 19.93
CA LEU A 18 -7.50 22.55 18.94
C LEU A 18 -9.00 22.86 19.11
N ALA A 19 -9.53 23.69 18.21
CA ALA A 19 -10.97 23.80 18.03
C ALA A 19 -11.48 22.48 17.42
N GLY A 20 -12.21 21.71 18.23
CA GLY A 20 -12.87 20.49 17.79
C GLY A 20 -14.10 20.82 16.93
N CYS A 21 -14.07 20.41 15.66
CA CYS A 21 -15.26 20.32 14.84
C CYS A 21 -16.02 19.04 15.20
N SER A 22 -17.07 19.16 16.01
CA SER A 22 -18.06 18.10 16.17
C SER A 22 -19.00 18.12 14.96
N ILE A 23 -18.79 17.18 14.04
CA ILE A 23 -19.78 16.90 13.00
C ILE A 23 -21.01 16.29 13.67
N ARG A 24 -22.16 16.91 13.44
CA ARG A 24 -23.48 16.34 13.75
C ARG A 24 -23.93 15.56 12.53
N VAL A 25 -24.15 14.27 12.71
CA VAL A 25 -24.90 13.45 11.75
C VAL A 25 -26.37 13.66 12.07
N ASP A 26 -27.06 14.29 11.13
CA ASP A 26 -28.50 14.55 11.15
C ASP A 26 -29.25 13.29 10.67
N GLU A 27 -30.26 12.90 11.43
CA GLU A 27 -31.11 11.73 11.23
C GLU A 27 -32.07 11.94 10.05
N GLY A 28 -31.84 11.19 8.96
CA GLY A 28 -32.85 10.99 7.93
C GLY A 28 -33.87 9.95 8.38
N GLN A 29 -34.95 10.41 9.01
CA GLN A 29 -36.20 9.67 9.12
C GLN A 29 -36.81 9.51 7.73
N ASP A 30 -37.24 8.31 7.36
CA ASP A 30 -38.59 8.20 6.82
C ASP A 30 -39.19 6.81 6.99
N ALA A 31 -40.44 6.84 7.43
CA ALA A 31 -41.22 5.74 7.91
C ALA A 31 -41.66 4.80 6.78
N VAL A 32 -41.48 3.50 6.99
CA VAL A 32 -42.26 2.48 6.28
C VAL A 32 -43.25 1.84 7.25
N ILE A 33 -44.50 2.17 6.97
CA ILE A 33 -45.73 1.76 7.63
C ILE A 33 -45.87 0.24 7.52
N SER A 34 -45.91 -0.45 8.67
CA SER A 34 -46.23 -1.88 8.76
C SER A 34 -47.72 -2.12 8.49
N THR A 35 -48.04 -2.83 7.43
CA THR A 35 -49.28 -3.64 7.34
C THR A 35 -48.99 -4.96 6.63
N PRO A 36 -49.37 -6.09 7.25
CA PRO A 36 -49.78 -7.22 6.42
C PRO A 36 -51.00 -7.97 6.98
N VAL A 37 -52.01 -8.19 6.12
CA VAL A 37 -53.11 -9.16 6.28
C VAL A 37 -53.60 -9.54 4.86
N PRO A 38 -54.11 -10.74 4.53
CA PRO A 38 -54.09 -12.07 5.15
C PRO A 38 -53.54 -13.20 4.22
N ALA A 39 -53.70 -14.44 4.68
CA ALA A 39 -53.13 -15.71 4.25
C ALA A 39 -53.66 -16.36 2.94
N ALA A 40 -52.77 -17.22 2.42
CA ALA A 40 -52.95 -18.55 1.81
C ALA A 40 -53.75 -18.70 0.50
N THR A 41 -53.04 -19.14 -0.55
CA THR A 41 -53.55 -20.22 -1.41
C THR A 41 -52.40 -21.11 -1.88
N THR A 42 -52.60 -22.40 -1.67
CA THR A 42 -51.80 -23.56 -2.07
C THR A 42 -51.53 -23.63 -3.57
N ALA A 43 -50.27 -23.87 -3.97
CA ALA A 43 -49.89 -24.76 -5.07
C ALA A 43 -48.37 -25.00 -5.08
N ALA A 44 -47.94 -26.22 -4.74
CA ALA A 44 -46.72 -26.84 -5.29
C ALA A 44 -47.18 -27.85 -6.36
N PRO A 45 -46.34 -28.40 -7.27
CA PRO A 45 -44.90 -28.16 -7.49
C PRO A 45 -44.53 -27.96 -8.98
N ALA A 46 -43.41 -27.29 -9.26
CA ALA A 46 -42.62 -27.56 -10.48
C ALA A 46 -41.22 -26.98 -10.27
N ALA A 47 -40.21 -27.85 -10.20
CA ALA A 47 -38.81 -27.45 -10.23
C ALA A 47 -38.41 -27.15 -11.69
N PRO A 48 -37.97 -25.93 -12.03
CA PRO A 48 -37.22 -25.68 -13.25
C PRO A 48 -35.74 -25.96 -12.98
N ALA A 49 -35.08 -26.53 -13.99
CA ALA A 49 -33.69 -26.96 -13.99
C ALA A 49 -32.72 -25.91 -13.43
N ARG A 50 -31.67 -26.39 -12.73
CA ARG A 50 -30.50 -25.59 -12.37
C ARG A 50 -29.90 -25.01 -13.64
N THR A 51 -30.13 -23.72 -13.89
CA THR A 51 -29.26 -22.93 -14.76
C THR A 51 -27.88 -22.94 -14.12
N ALA A 52 -26.88 -23.36 -14.88
CA ALA A 52 -25.48 -23.30 -14.47
C ALA A 52 -25.14 -21.85 -14.05
N PRO A 53 -24.28 -21.64 -13.03
CA PRO A 53 -23.82 -20.31 -12.68
C PRO A 53 -23.21 -19.64 -13.93
N PRO A 54 -23.44 -18.34 -14.16
CA PRO A 54 -22.69 -17.61 -15.18
C PRO A 54 -21.20 -17.79 -14.88
N ALA A 55 -20.42 -18.08 -15.93
CA ALA A 55 -18.98 -18.19 -15.84
C ALA A 55 -18.44 -17.00 -15.04
N ALA A 56 -17.63 -17.27 -14.01
CA ALA A 56 -16.90 -16.25 -13.30
C ALA A 56 -16.22 -15.33 -14.33
N PRO A 57 -16.18 -14.00 -14.12
CA PRO A 57 -15.39 -13.14 -14.99
C PRO A 57 -13.98 -13.72 -15.00
N THR A 58 -13.55 -14.21 -16.16
CA THR A 58 -12.13 -14.39 -16.43
C THR A 58 -11.48 -13.08 -16.08
N SER A 59 -10.71 -13.06 -14.99
CA SER A 59 -9.85 -11.95 -14.64
C SER A 59 -9.01 -11.69 -15.87
N THR A 60 -9.33 -10.60 -16.58
CA THR A 60 -8.55 -10.14 -17.70
C THR A 60 -7.21 -9.76 -17.10
N ALA A 61 -6.23 -10.67 -17.20
CA ALA A 61 -4.85 -10.34 -16.88
C ALA A 61 -4.53 -9.02 -17.62
N PRO A 62 -3.97 -8.02 -16.94
CA PRO A 62 -3.70 -6.74 -17.57
C PRO A 62 -2.79 -7.01 -18.77
N THR A 63 -3.16 -6.44 -19.91
CA THR A 63 -2.40 -6.47 -21.14
C THR A 63 -0.98 -5.96 -20.86
N ALA A 64 -0.03 -6.88 -20.69
CA ALA A 64 1.39 -6.59 -20.76
C ALA A 64 1.66 -6.06 -22.18
N GLY A 65 2.06 -4.79 -22.33
CA GLY A 65 2.26 -4.28 -23.69
C GLY A 65 2.51 -2.80 -23.88
N VAL A 66 3.16 -2.11 -22.94
CA VAL A 66 4.01 -0.94 -23.23
C VAL A 66 5.06 -0.97 -22.13
N ASP A 67 6.36 -0.94 -22.45
CA ASP A 67 7.48 -1.08 -21.52
C ASP A 67 7.22 -0.34 -20.20
N SER A 68 6.67 -1.05 -19.21
CA SER A 68 6.13 -0.41 -18.01
C SER A 68 7.27 0.15 -17.14
N THR A 69 8.49 -0.31 -17.40
CA THR A 69 9.76 0.17 -16.84
C THR A 69 10.33 1.43 -17.51
N SER A 70 9.93 1.77 -18.74
CA SER A 70 10.56 2.86 -19.51
C SER A 70 10.27 4.25 -18.93
N ASN A 71 9.16 4.41 -18.21
CA ASN A 71 8.84 5.65 -17.51
C ASN A 71 9.32 5.67 -16.05
N LEU A 72 9.81 4.54 -15.53
CA LEU A 72 10.38 4.43 -14.19
C LEU A 72 11.87 4.75 -14.25
N ARG A 73 12.36 5.42 -13.20
CA ARG A 73 13.80 5.55 -12.99
C ARG A 73 14.44 4.17 -12.86
N THR A 74 15.72 4.08 -13.17
CA THR A 74 16.50 2.92 -12.75
C THR A 74 16.67 2.94 -11.24
N ARG A 75 16.94 1.77 -10.66
CA ARG A 75 17.28 1.71 -9.24
C ARG A 75 18.48 2.59 -8.89
N ASP A 76 19.51 2.61 -9.73
CA ASP A 76 20.72 3.40 -9.47
C ASP A 76 20.45 4.91 -9.54
N GLU A 77 19.58 5.34 -10.45
CA GLU A 77 19.06 6.72 -10.48
C GLU A 77 18.25 7.05 -9.22
N ALA A 78 17.43 6.12 -8.71
CA ALA A 78 16.72 6.32 -7.46
C ALA A 78 17.67 6.41 -6.25
N ILE A 79 18.73 5.62 -6.22
CA ILE A 79 19.80 5.70 -5.19
C ILE A 79 20.46 7.07 -5.19
N ALA A 80 20.76 7.62 -6.37
CA ALA A 80 21.40 8.93 -6.50
C ALA A 80 20.52 10.09 -5.99
N LEU A 81 19.21 9.86 -5.84
CA LEU A 81 18.23 10.84 -5.37
C LEU A 81 17.79 10.61 -3.91
N ALA A 82 18.42 9.68 -3.19
CA ALA A 82 18.03 9.37 -1.81
C ALA A 82 18.19 10.59 -0.88
N ASP A 83 17.12 10.96 -0.18
CA ASP A 83 17.15 11.99 0.87
C ASP A 83 17.84 11.49 2.14
N SER A 84 17.75 10.18 2.38
CA SER A 84 18.33 9.51 3.53
C SER A 84 18.86 8.12 3.15
N THR A 85 19.88 7.67 3.89
CA THR A 85 20.36 6.30 3.84
C THR A 85 20.40 5.75 5.25
N ILE A 86 19.75 4.61 5.46
CA ILE A 86 19.68 3.91 6.74
C ILE A 86 20.14 2.47 6.58
N ALA A 87 20.62 1.88 7.67
CA ALA A 87 20.93 0.45 7.70
C ALA A 87 19.63 -0.36 7.86
N CYS A 88 19.60 -1.53 7.22
CA CYS A 88 18.53 -2.48 7.42
C CYS A 88 18.64 -3.15 8.79
N THR A 89 17.53 -3.17 9.53
CA THR A 89 17.43 -3.83 10.83
C THR A 89 16.21 -4.75 10.85
N PRO A 90 16.23 -5.88 11.57
CA PRO A 90 15.08 -6.79 11.64
C PRO A 90 13.78 -6.07 12.03
N GLY A 91 12.71 -6.25 11.25
CA GLY A 91 11.42 -5.62 11.50
C GLY A 91 11.39 -4.11 11.22
N LEU A 92 12.24 -3.62 10.31
CA LEU A 92 12.30 -2.21 9.94
C LEU A 92 10.95 -1.75 9.37
N VAL A 93 10.44 -0.64 9.90
CA VAL A 93 9.24 0.04 9.42
C VAL A 93 9.63 1.42 8.88
N ILE A 94 9.16 1.75 7.68
CA ILE A 94 9.47 3.00 6.98
C ILE A 94 8.15 3.75 6.76
N PRO A 95 7.76 4.66 7.68
CA PRO A 95 6.53 5.45 7.61
C PRO A 95 6.80 6.86 7.03
N ASP A 96 7.43 6.93 5.86
CA ASP A 96 7.85 8.19 5.24
C ASP A 96 6.93 8.55 4.06
N ASP A 97 6.52 9.82 4.00
CA ASP A 97 5.70 10.36 2.91
C ASP A 97 6.53 11.29 2.01
N GLY A 98 6.44 11.11 0.69
CA GLY A 98 7.06 12.02 -0.29
C GLY A 98 8.59 12.05 -0.26
N ARG A 99 9.23 11.08 0.40
CA ARG A 99 10.69 10.98 0.55
C ARG A 99 11.28 9.86 -0.30
N VAL A 100 12.56 9.99 -0.62
CA VAL A 100 13.36 8.91 -1.20
C VAL A 100 14.28 8.32 -0.11
N VAL A 101 14.02 7.09 0.31
CA VAL A 101 14.75 6.42 1.39
C VAL A 101 15.54 5.24 0.84
N ARG A 102 16.85 5.23 1.08
CA ARG A 102 17.70 4.07 0.78
C ARG A 102 17.97 3.25 2.04
N VAL A 103 17.76 1.95 1.94
CA VAL A 103 18.03 0.98 2.99
C VAL A 103 19.15 0.06 2.54
N GLU A 104 20.25 0.06 3.29
CA GLU A 104 21.44 -0.74 3.00
C GLU A 104 21.50 -2.02 3.84
N GLY A 105 21.88 -3.12 3.20
CA GLY A 105 22.03 -4.42 3.85
C GLY A 105 20.79 -5.31 3.71
N ALA A 106 20.97 -6.61 3.94
CA ALA A 106 19.92 -7.60 3.85
C ALA A 106 19.02 -7.58 5.09
N CYS A 107 17.72 -7.82 4.89
CA CYS A 107 16.74 -7.99 5.96
C CYS A 107 15.82 -9.16 5.71
N ASP A 108 15.34 -9.75 6.82
CA ASP A 108 14.27 -10.73 6.75
C ASP A 108 12.93 -10.03 6.49
N ASP A 109 12.58 -9.03 7.30
CA ASP A 109 11.26 -8.39 7.21
C ASP A 109 11.38 -6.86 7.16
N VAL A 110 10.70 -6.26 6.18
CA VAL A 110 10.59 -4.80 6.01
C VAL A 110 9.14 -4.43 5.73
N THR A 111 8.65 -3.38 6.42
CA THR A 111 7.36 -2.76 6.15
C THR A 111 7.57 -1.35 5.61
N VAL A 112 7.04 -1.10 4.42
CA VAL A 112 6.97 0.23 3.81
C VAL A 112 5.53 0.71 3.89
N SER A 113 5.33 1.89 4.48
CA SER A 113 4.00 2.50 4.54
C SER A 113 4.06 4.00 4.33
N GLY A 114 3.07 4.57 3.65
CA GLY A 114 2.99 6.02 3.46
C GLY A 114 2.39 6.41 2.12
N PHE A 115 2.67 7.63 1.70
CA PHE A 115 2.15 8.23 0.48
C PHE A 115 3.26 8.82 -0.39
N ALA A 116 3.24 8.49 -1.68
CA ALA A 116 4.13 9.06 -2.70
C ALA A 116 5.64 8.97 -2.39
N ALA A 117 6.06 7.97 -1.60
CA ALA A 117 7.46 7.75 -1.25
C ALA A 117 8.15 6.79 -2.22
N VAL A 118 9.48 6.90 -2.29
CA VAL A 118 10.34 5.98 -3.03
C VAL A 118 11.26 5.27 -2.04
N VAL A 119 11.24 3.93 -2.00
CA VAL A 119 12.08 3.16 -1.09
C VAL A 119 12.99 2.23 -1.90
N ILE A 120 14.30 2.30 -1.63
CA ILE A 120 15.31 1.46 -2.27
C ILE A 120 15.87 0.47 -1.25
N LEU A 121 15.53 -0.79 -1.41
CA LEU A 121 15.88 -1.92 -0.54
C LEU A 121 16.94 -2.79 -1.22
N ASP A 122 17.92 -3.30 -0.46
CA ASP A 122 18.80 -4.37 -0.92
C ASP A 122 18.06 -5.72 -1.00
N ASP A 123 18.56 -6.78 -0.35
CA ASP A 123 17.94 -8.10 -0.36
C ASP A 123 16.94 -8.20 0.80
N VAL A 124 15.69 -8.55 0.50
CA VAL A 124 14.62 -8.66 1.50
C VAL A 124 13.89 -9.99 1.33
N SER A 125 13.68 -10.72 2.43
CA SER A 125 12.89 -11.95 2.38
C SER A 125 11.41 -11.62 2.25
N THR A 126 10.86 -10.87 3.21
CA THR A 126 9.45 -10.46 3.28
C THR A 126 9.33 -8.95 3.20
N LEU A 127 8.58 -8.46 2.21
CA LEU A 127 8.24 -7.05 2.05
C LEU A 127 6.73 -6.86 2.19
N THR A 128 6.32 -6.01 3.13
CA THR A 128 4.94 -5.51 3.22
C THR A 128 4.88 -4.06 2.74
N VAL A 129 4.00 -3.77 1.79
CA VAL A 129 3.77 -2.43 1.25
C VAL A 129 2.32 -2.03 1.48
N THR A 130 2.11 -0.93 2.21
CA THR A 130 0.76 -0.43 2.52
C THR A 130 0.70 1.08 2.38
N GLY A 131 -0.07 1.58 1.43
CA GLY A 131 -0.23 3.01 1.21
C GLY A 131 -0.55 3.32 -0.24
N ASP A 132 -0.30 4.56 -0.67
CA ASP A 132 -0.68 4.99 -2.01
C ASP A 132 0.45 5.69 -2.76
N GLY A 133 0.61 5.36 -4.04
CA GLY A 133 1.62 5.96 -4.92
C GLY A 133 3.07 5.63 -4.51
N LEU A 134 3.29 4.56 -3.75
CA LEU A 134 4.62 4.13 -3.34
C LEU A 134 5.39 3.53 -4.53
N VAL A 135 6.69 3.81 -4.62
CA VAL A 135 7.60 3.14 -5.57
C VAL A 135 8.71 2.44 -4.80
N VAL A 136 8.75 1.11 -4.83
CA VAL A 136 9.73 0.32 -4.08
C VAL A 136 10.65 -0.43 -5.03
N TYR A 137 11.96 -0.28 -4.87
CA TYR A 137 12.99 -1.01 -5.62
C TYR A 137 13.68 -2.02 -4.70
N ALA A 138 13.68 -3.32 -5.02
CA ALA A 138 14.36 -4.38 -4.28
C ALA A 138 15.46 -5.07 -5.13
N LYS A 139 16.59 -5.51 -4.53
CA LYS A 139 17.64 -6.25 -5.27
C LYS A 139 17.21 -7.69 -5.46
N ALA A 140 16.71 -8.29 -4.39
CA ALA A 140 16.08 -9.58 -4.36
C ALA A 140 14.88 -9.49 -3.41
N LEU A 141 13.81 -10.20 -3.76
CA LEU A 141 12.59 -10.27 -2.97
C LEU A 141 12.05 -11.70 -3.02
N THR A 142 11.66 -12.26 -1.88
CA THR A 142 11.09 -13.62 -1.83
C THR A 142 9.58 -13.59 -1.73
N ASP A 143 9.03 -12.81 -0.80
CA ASP A 143 7.61 -12.69 -0.52
C ASP A 143 7.20 -11.22 -0.47
N LEU A 144 6.19 -10.86 -1.26
CA LEU A 144 5.62 -9.51 -1.35
C LEU A 144 4.15 -9.55 -0.92
N SER A 145 3.78 -8.73 0.05
CA SER A 145 2.39 -8.35 0.32
C SER A 145 2.22 -6.86 0.00
N VAL A 146 1.23 -6.52 -0.82
CA VAL A 146 0.95 -5.14 -1.22
C VAL A 146 -0.55 -4.82 -1.15
N SER A 147 -0.85 -3.63 -0.67
CA SER A 147 -2.20 -3.11 -0.43
C SER A 147 -2.23 -1.58 -0.61
N GLY A 148 -3.42 -1.02 -0.81
CA GLY A 148 -3.62 0.40 -1.14
C GLY A 148 -3.56 0.68 -2.64
N ASP A 149 -3.36 1.92 -3.05
CA ASP A 149 -3.62 2.34 -4.44
C ASP A 149 -2.37 2.81 -5.19
N VAL A 150 -2.27 2.48 -6.48
CA VAL A 150 -1.27 3.03 -7.41
C VAL A 150 0.18 2.78 -6.98
N ASN A 151 0.43 1.67 -6.28
CA ASN A 151 1.78 1.30 -5.85
C ASN A 151 2.56 0.65 -6.99
N THR A 152 3.88 0.82 -7.01
CA THR A 152 4.79 0.17 -7.95
C THR A 152 5.92 -0.53 -7.20
N VAL A 153 6.04 -1.84 -7.38
CA VAL A 153 7.14 -2.63 -6.81
C VAL A 153 7.98 -3.19 -7.94
N VAL A 154 9.28 -2.90 -7.88
CA VAL A 154 10.30 -3.25 -8.86
C VAL A 154 11.33 -4.14 -8.18
N TRP A 155 11.56 -5.35 -8.68
CA TRP A 155 12.59 -6.25 -8.13
C TRP A 155 13.58 -6.71 -9.19
N ARG A 156 14.74 -7.19 -8.74
CA ARG A 156 15.68 -7.96 -9.57
C ARG A 156 15.79 -9.39 -9.04
N GLY A 157 16.42 -10.28 -9.82
CA GLY A 157 16.58 -11.68 -9.42
C GLY A 157 15.31 -12.51 -9.57
N SER A 158 15.19 -13.62 -8.85
CA SER A 158 14.05 -14.55 -8.98
C SER A 158 12.70 -13.88 -8.72
N ALA A 159 11.63 -14.39 -9.34
CA ALA A 159 10.28 -13.87 -9.12
C ALA A 159 9.82 -14.16 -7.67
N PRO A 160 9.32 -13.15 -6.92
CA PRO A 160 8.76 -13.36 -5.59
C PRO A 160 7.39 -14.04 -5.66
N ARG A 161 6.92 -14.55 -4.52
CA ARG A 161 5.50 -14.80 -4.30
C ARG A 161 4.82 -13.45 -4.04
N VAL A 162 3.71 -13.19 -4.71
CA VAL A 162 3.01 -11.90 -4.64
C VAL A 162 1.60 -12.12 -4.12
N ASP A 163 1.27 -11.42 -3.04
CA ASP A 163 -0.08 -11.22 -2.51
C ASP A 163 -0.46 -9.74 -2.70
N ASP A 164 -1.24 -9.44 -3.73
CA ASP A 164 -1.64 -8.10 -4.09
C ASP A 164 -3.14 -7.92 -3.88
N THR A 165 -3.48 -7.05 -2.94
CA THR A 165 -4.85 -6.65 -2.61
C THR A 165 -5.14 -5.19 -2.96
N GLY A 166 -4.18 -4.52 -3.61
CA GLY A 166 -4.27 -3.11 -3.96
C GLY A 166 -5.02 -2.84 -5.27
N VAL A 167 -5.26 -1.56 -5.55
CA VAL A 167 -5.88 -1.09 -6.79
C VAL A 167 -4.84 -0.39 -7.64
N ALA A 168 -4.79 -0.71 -8.94
CA ALA A 168 -3.81 -0.14 -9.86
C ALA A 168 -2.34 -0.33 -9.41
N THR A 169 -2.07 -1.37 -8.62
CA THR A 169 -0.71 -1.79 -8.29
C THR A 169 0.00 -2.34 -9.51
N THR A 170 1.28 -2.03 -9.66
CA THR A 170 2.17 -2.63 -10.66
C THR A 170 3.32 -3.35 -9.97
N VAL A 171 3.49 -4.63 -10.29
CA VAL A 171 4.58 -5.47 -9.78
C VAL A 171 5.34 -5.97 -10.99
N LEU A 172 6.57 -5.46 -11.20
CA LEU A 172 7.39 -5.81 -12.36
C LEU A 172 8.86 -6.09 -12.04
N ARG A 173 9.49 -6.91 -12.87
CA ARG A 173 10.92 -7.23 -12.80
C ARG A 173 11.72 -6.18 -13.55
N ASP A 174 12.80 -5.67 -12.94
CA ASP A 174 13.77 -4.81 -13.62
C ASP A 174 14.79 -5.68 -14.36
N GLU A 175 14.84 -5.53 -15.68
CA GLU A 175 15.80 -6.20 -16.57
C GLU A 175 16.86 -5.21 -17.10
N ARG A 176 16.85 -3.95 -16.64
CA ARG A 176 17.82 -2.91 -17.04
C ARG A 176 19.12 -2.97 -16.25
#